data_AF-A0A3S4GTM3-F1
#
_entry.id   AF-A0A3S4GTM3-F1
#
_cell.length_a   1.000
_cell.length_b   1.000
_cell.length_c   1.000
_cell.angle_alpha   90.00
_cell.angle_beta   90.00
_cell.angle_gamma   90.00
#
_symmetry.space_group_name_H-M   'P 1'
#
loop_
_entity.id
_entity.type
_entity.pdbx_description
1 polymer ?
#
loop_
_entity_poly.entity_id
_entity_poly.type
_entity_poly.pdbx_seq_one_letter_code
_entity_poly.pdbx_strand_id
1 'polypeptide(L)'
;MKEIKPVGAAISVWPNGVKCMAHLGMGDIMETFGGPLRRMAYRDFRSGENMTQFSLAPLIERTGSRPCPVSRAELQREMLDYWGTGQRAVRQTRHPL
;
A
#
# COMPACT_ATOMS: atom_id res chain seq x y z
N MET A 1 -25.64 4.27 11.49
CA MET A 1 -24.54 3.55 10.81
C MET A 1 -23.37 3.50 11.78
N LYS A 2 -22.86 2.31 12.11
CA LYS A 2 -21.74 2.17 13.06
C LYS A 2 -20.45 2.48 12.30
N GLU A 3 -19.80 3.58 12.64
CA GLU A 3 -18.52 3.96 12.06
C GLU A 3 -17.50 2.88 12.39
N ILE A 4 -17.00 2.17 11.38
CA ILE A 4 -15.90 1.23 11.57
C ILE A 4 -14.67 2.09 11.84
N LYS A 5 -14.23 2.13 13.09
CA LYS A 5 -12.98 2.80 13.50
C LYS A 5 -11.85 1.78 13.46
N PRO A 6 -11.09 1.67 12.37
CA PRO A 6 -9.87 0.89 12.36
C PRO A 6 -8.94 1.45 13.43
N VAL A 7 -8.67 0.61 14.44
CA VAL A 7 -7.78 0.97 15.55
C VAL A 7 -6.37 1.15 14.96
N GLY A 8 -5.79 2.33 15.15
CA GLY A 8 -4.64 2.87 14.43
C GLY A 8 -3.38 1.99 14.46
N ALA A 9 -3.19 1.20 13.41
CA ALA A 9 -1.92 0.57 13.06
C ALA A 9 -1.79 0.53 11.53
N ALA A 10 -0.56 0.51 11.04
CA ALA A 10 -0.26 0.43 9.61
C ALA A 10 0.03 -1.02 9.19
N ILE A 11 -0.13 -1.31 7.89
CA ILE A 11 0.41 -2.52 7.26
C ILE A 11 1.45 -2.13 6.20
N SER A 12 2.43 -3.01 5.97
CA SER A 12 3.38 -2.85 4.86
C SER A 12 2.90 -3.65 3.66
N VAL A 13 2.42 -2.97 2.62
CA VAL A 13 2.06 -3.61 1.35
C VAL A 13 3.33 -3.71 0.49
N TRP A 14 3.82 -4.92 0.31
CA TRP A 14 5.03 -5.20 -0.49
C TRP A 14 4.75 -5.16 -2.00
N PRO A 15 5.79 -5.10 -2.86
CA PRO A 15 5.63 -4.91 -4.30
C PRO A 15 4.67 -5.87 -5.01
N ASN A 16 4.56 -7.11 -4.54
CA ASN A 16 3.56 -8.06 -5.03
C ASN A 16 2.13 -7.57 -4.76
N GLY A 17 1.82 -7.14 -3.55
CA GLY A 17 0.51 -6.58 -3.18
C GLY A 17 0.22 -5.27 -3.92
N VAL A 18 1.22 -4.39 -4.08
CA VAL A 18 1.07 -3.14 -4.83
C VAL A 18 0.69 -3.41 -6.30
N LYS A 19 1.34 -4.39 -6.94
CA LYS A 19 0.99 -4.81 -8.30
C LYS A 19 -0.42 -5.39 -8.39
N CYS A 20 -0.85 -6.17 -7.38
CA CYS A 20 -2.23 -6.64 -7.32
C CYS A 20 -3.23 -5.47 -7.22
N MET A 21 -2.95 -4.47 -6.38
CA MET A 21 -3.81 -3.28 -6.26
C MET A 21 -3.91 -2.52 -7.59
N ALA A 22 -2.78 -2.33 -8.29
CA ALA A 22 -2.76 -1.73 -9.63
C ALA A 22 -3.60 -2.55 -10.63
N HIS A 23 -3.44 -3.87 -10.64
CA HIS A 23 -4.21 -4.77 -11.51
C HIS A 23 -5.72 -4.75 -11.23
N LEU A 24 -6.12 -4.50 -9.98
CA LEU A 24 -7.52 -4.36 -9.56
C LEU A 24 -8.09 -2.95 -9.80
N GLY A 25 -7.32 -2.04 -10.42
CA GLY A 25 -7.72 -0.65 -10.66
C GLY A 25 -7.60 0.28 -9.45
N MET A 26 -7.03 -0.20 -8.35
CA MET A 26 -6.82 0.53 -7.09
C MET A 26 -5.37 1.01 -6.90
N GLY A 27 -4.62 1.17 -8.00
CA GLY A 27 -3.21 1.58 -7.97
C GLY A 27 -3.00 2.95 -7.32
N ASP A 28 -3.91 3.89 -7.56
CA ASP A 28 -3.82 5.27 -7.05
C ASP A 28 -3.90 5.36 -5.53
N ILE A 29 -4.58 4.40 -4.88
CA ILE A 29 -4.62 4.29 -3.41
C ILE A 29 -3.20 4.03 -2.88
N MET A 30 -2.44 3.14 -3.55
CA MET A 30 -1.07 2.83 -3.15
C MET A 30 -0.12 4.01 -3.36
N GLU A 31 -0.31 4.76 -4.45
CA GLU A 31 0.56 5.89 -4.75
C GLU A 31 0.30 7.07 -3.81
N THR A 32 -0.97 7.35 -3.50
CA THR A 32 -1.39 8.48 -2.68
C THR A 32 -1.12 8.27 -1.20
N PHE A 33 -1.47 7.10 -0.66
CA PHE A 33 -1.42 6.83 0.79
C PHE A 33 -0.19 6.00 1.22
N GLY A 34 0.58 5.47 0.27
CA GLY A 34 1.78 4.70 0.56
C GLY A 34 2.93 5.58 1.03
N GLY A 35 3.36 5.41 2.28
CA GLY A 35 4.50 6.12 2.85
C GLY A 35 5.82 5.90 2.09
N PRO A 36 6.79 6.83 2.19
CA PRO A 36 8.03 6.81 1.40
C PRO A 36 9.09 5.86 1.96
N LEU A 37 8.84 4.55 1.95
CA LEU A 37 9.78 3.54 2.45
C LEU A 37 10.93 3.30 1.47
N ARG A 38 12.09 3.93 1.73
CA ARG A 38 13.28 3.89 0.85
C ARG A 38 14.46 3.07 1.39
N ARG A 39 14.52 2.83 2.70
CA ARG A 39 15.61 2.13 3.38
C ARG A 39 15.09 1.37 4.59
N MET A 40 15.82 0.34 5.00
CA MET A 40 15.55 -0.42 6.24
C MET A 40 16.82 -0.54 7.06
N ALA A 41 16.68 -0.68 8.37
CA ALA A 41 17.78 -0.94 9.28
C ALA A 41 17.32 -1.89 10.39
N TYR A 42 18.25 -2.73 10.84
CA TYR A 42 18.13 -3.41 12.13
C TYR A 42 19.06 -2.71 13.11
N ARG A 43 18.52 -2.42 14.30
CA ARG A 43 19.25 -1.75 15.38
C ARG A 43 19.30 -2.62 16.62
N ASP A 44 20.44 -2.61 17.30
CA ASP A 44 20.53 -3.21 18.62
C ASP A 44 19.56 -2.50 19.57
N PHE A 45 18.85 -3.25 20.41
CA PHE A 45 17.79 -2.70 21.26
C PHE A 45 18.32 -1.98 22.50
N ARG A 46 19.57 -2.22 22.91
CA ARG A 46 20.19 -1.60 24.08
C ARG A 46 21.00 -0.36 23.69
N SER A 47 21.88 -0.48 22.69
CA SER A 47 22.75 0.61 22.24
C SER A 47 22.10 1.50 21.20
N GLY A 48 21.09 1.00 20.47
CA GLY A 48 20.48 1.71 19.35
C GLY A 48 21.37 1.75 18.09
N GLU A 49 22.53 1.10 18.13
CA GLU A 49 23.48 1.07 17.02
C GLU A 49 22.94 0.26 15.84
N ASN A 50 23.28 0.70 14.62
CA ASN A 50 22.92 -0.03 13.42
C ASN A 50 23.72 -1.33 13.34
N MET A 51 23.02 -2.47 13.40
CA MET A 51 23.60 -3.77 13.05
C MET A 51 23.73 -3.92 11.53
N THR A 52 22.73 -3.42 10.80
CA THR A 52 22.76 -3.28 9.34
C THR A 52 21.81 -2.18 8.89
N GLN A 53 22.14 -1.50 7.80
CA GLN A 53 21.30 -0.49 7.16
C GLN A 53 21.52 -0.54 5.65
N PHE A 54 20.45 -0.59 4.87
CA PHE A 54 20.54 -0.70 3.41
C PHE A 54 19.37 0.00 2.70
N SER A 55 19.61 0.35 1.43
CA SER A 55 18.61 0.92 0.53
C SER A 55 17.70 -0.16 -0.05
N LEU A 56 16.43 0.19 -0.27
CA LEU A 56 15.46 -0.65 -0.97
C LEU A 56 15.46 -0.41 -2.48
N ALA A 57 16.25 0.54 -3.01
CA ALA A 57 16.30 0.80 -4.45
C ALA A 57 16.54 -0.46 -5.31
N PRO A 58 17.47 -1.38 -4.97
CA PRO A 58 17.66 -2.62 -5.75
C PRO A 58 16.44 -3.55 -5.72
N LEU A 59 15.66 -3.53 -4.63
CA LEU A 59 14.40 -4.29 -4.58
C LEU A 59 13.39 -3.68 -5.55
N ILE A 60 13.21 -2.36 -5.51
CA ILE A 60 12.26 -1.63 -6.36
C ILE A 60 12.56 -1.88 -7.84
N GLU A 61 13.83 -1.77 -8.22
CA GLU A 61 14.30 -2.04 -9.59
C GLU A 61 13.96 -3.46 -10.04
N ARG A 62 14.22 -4.47 -9.19
CA ARG A 62 13.94 -5.87 -9.52
C ARG A 62 12.45 -6.21 -9.56
N THR A 63 11.62 -5.57 -8.74
CA THR A 63 10.20 -5.93 -8.61
C THR A 63 9.24 -5.03 -9.40
N GLY A 64 9.71 -3.87 -9.84
CA GLY A 64 8.96 -2.88 -10.63
C GLY A 64 7.97 -2.03 -9.83
N SER A 65 7.99 -2.09 -8.50
CA SER A 65 7.09 -1.32 -7.63
C SER A 65 7.73 -1.07 -6.28
N ARG A 66 7.40 0.06 -5.65
CA ARG A 66 7.86 0.39 -4.29
C ARG A 66 6.99 -0.30 -3.22
N PRO A 67 7.53 -0.61 -2.04
CA PRO A 67 6.70 -0.98 -0.91
C PRO A 67 5.93 0.25 -0.40
N CYS A 68 4.68 0.02 0.01
CA CYS A 68 3.76 1.06 0.47
C CYS A 68 3.29 0.72 1.90
N PRO A 69 3.95 1.26 2.95
CA PRO A 69 3.37 1.32 4.28
C PRO A 69 2.13 2.20 4.24
N VAL A 70 0.99 1.68 4.66
CA VAL A 70 -0.29 2.39 4.61
C VAL A 70 -1.00 2.24 5.95
N SER A 71 -1.69 3.29 6.39
CA SER A 71 -2.62 3.16 7.51
C SER A 71 -3.71 2.17 7.13
N ARG A 72 -4.03 1.22 8.02
CA ARG A 72 -5.19 0.34 7.80
C ARG A 72 -6.47 1.14 7.66
N ALA A 73 -6.55 2.29 8.33
CA ALA A 73 -7.71 3.15 8.29
C ALA A 73 -7.96 3.78 6.93
N GLU A 74 -6.91 4.36 6.37
CA GLU A 74 -6.96 5.00 5.06
C GLU A 74 -7.19 3.93 4.00
N LEU A 75 -6.41 2.85 4.02
CA LEU A 75 -6.58 1.76 3.06
C LEU A 75 -8.02 1.23 3.04
N GLN A 76 -8.60 0.97 4.22
CA GLN A 76 -9.97 0.45 4.30
C GLN A 76 -10.99 1.46 3.75
N ARG A 77 -10.88 2.74 4.12
CA ARG A 77 -11.78 3.79 3.65
C ARG A 77 -11.73 3.91 2.13
N GLU A 78 -10.54 4.05 1.56
CA GLU A 78 -10.40 4.24 0.11
C GLU A 78 -10.84 3.02 -0.69
N MET A 79 -10.60 1.80 -0.19
CA MET A 79 -11.11 0.58 -0.83
C MET A 79 -12.64 0.50 -0.77
N LEU A 80 -13.25 0.90 0.36
CA LEU A 80 -14.70 0.98 0.48
C LEU A 80 -15.29 2.07 -0.42
N ASP A 81 -14.63 3.21 -0.57
CA ASP A 81 -15.08 4.29 -1.45
C ASP A 81 -14.97 3.89 -2.93
N TYR A 82 -13.86 3.24 -3.31
CA TYR A 82 -13.66 2.69 -4.65
C TYR A 82 -14.74 1.67 -5.03
N TRP A 83 -15.15 0.80 -4.10
CA TRP A 83 -16.21 -0.18 -4.35
C TRP A 83 -17.63 0.38 -4.18
N GLY A 84 -17.84 1.23 -3.16
CA GLY A 84 -19.14 1.76 -2.73
C GLY A 84 -19.71 2.81 -3.69
N THR A 85 -18.87 3.46 -4.47
CA THR A 85 -19.29 4.24 -5.65
C THR A 85 -19.90 3.36 -6.75
N GLY A 86 -19.76 2.02 -6.64
CA GLY A 86 -20.33 0.99 -7.51
C GLY A 86 -21.85 0.79 -7.46
N GLN A 87 -22.60 1.40 -6.54
CA GLN A 87 -24.07 1.51 -6.73
C GLN A 87 -24.44 2.54 -7.82
N ARG A 88 -23.48 3.31 -8.34
CA ARG A 88 -23.68 4.23 -9.48
C ARG A 88 -22.86 3.90 -10.72
N ALA A 89 -21.90 2.97 -10.66
CA ALA A 89 -21.00 2.66 -11.78
C ALA A 89 -21.17 1.23 -12.31
N VAL A 90 -22.41 0.79 -12.56
CA VAL A 90 -22.63 -0.17 -13.64
C VAL A 90 -22.44 0.58 -14.94
N ARG A 91 -21.20 0.68 -15.45
CA ARG A 91 -20.88 0.78 -16.88
C ARG A 91 -19.37 0.89 -17.13
N GLN A 92 -18.93 0.03 -18.04
CA GLN A 92 -17.75 0.15 -18.91
C GLN A 92 -16.36 -0.14 -18.30
N THR A 93 -16.04 -1.43 -18.27
CA THR A 93 -14.79 -1.91 -18.88
C THR A 93 -15.10 -3.16 -19.72
N ARG A 94 -15.53 -2.94 -20.96
CA ARG A 94 -15.32 -3.93 -22.01
C ARG A 94 -13.87 -3.78 -22.45
N HIS A 95 -13.05 -4.79 -22.21
CA HIS A 95 -11.76 -4.92 -22.88
C HIS A 95 -12.00 -5.60 -24.24
N PRO A 96 -11.44 -5.09 -25.35
CA PRO A 96 -11.66 -5.66 -26.67
C PRO A 96 -10.82 -6.93 -26.87
N LEU A 97 -11.44 -7.96 -27.44
CA LEU A 97 -10.80 -8.92 -28.35
C LEU A 97 -11.37 -8.64 -29.75
#